data_AF-A0A7J6GVX2-F1
#
_entry.id   AF-A0A7J6GVX2-F1
#
_cell.length_a   1.000
_cell.length_b   1.000
_cell.length_c   1.000
_cell.angle_alpha   90.00
_cell.angle_beta   90.00
_cell.angle_gamma   90.00
#
_symmetry.space_group_name_H-M   'P 1'
#
loop_
_entity.id
_entity.type
_entity.pdbx_description
1 polymer ?
#
loop_
_entity_poly.entity_id
_entity_poly.type
_entity_poly.pdbx_seq_one_letter_code
_entity_poly.pdbx_strand_id
1 'polypeptide(L)'
;MAMPLFFFFFFFFIGVSHQQPFLNSGEQESVYQVLDSINSAIPWRTLFSDDLCNSPPHGVVCDYFTEFNTTTNDSSTSETFHITELSFGYVSDFTPNPPCSENSTLSPLLFTSFKYLRKLFFYKCFNSTPVSVPNVSAIAVSNLEELVFIENPGFMGSLNSLVTNLSSLKRVVLIGNGVYGEIPSGVGDLINLEELTLSRNRLSGKMPNELGKLKNLKVLDLSLNSFDGEIPTTLSNLSELIKLDLSSNGFNGRIPESCKGLEKLEFLDLSFNSFGHFGVPLFLGEMVKLKEVYLSGNKFGGKIPNIWENLEGVLRIGFSGMDLEGSIPSTMAIHLKNLSYLGLDNNKLEGIVPMEFGVLPLLNEINLENNNLSGNVYFPEKFGQKLKLGGNPKLKLFKKKTLERPYSAAIVGIGSSSSSSSSSSSSSSTKVFIVPSMVVNVFIGLLVLLYF
;
A
#
# COMPACT_ATOMS: atom_id res chain seq x y z
N MET A 1 29.64 54.80 45.25
CA MET A 1 28.80 53.68 44.80
C MET A 1 27.82 54.23 43.78
N ALA A 2 28.01 53.88 42.51
CA ALA A 2 27.22 54.38 41.39
C ALA A 2 25.97 53.52 41.18
N MET A 3 24.80 54.15 40.98
CA MET A 3 23.60 53.49 40.46
C MET A 3 23.67 53.42 38.93
N PRO A 4 23.20 52.33 38.28
CA PRO A 4 23.05 52.32 36.84
C PRO A 4 21.70 52.90 36.42
N LEU A 5 21.71 53.82 35.46
CA LEU A 5 20.53 54.23 34.67
C LEU A 5 20.16 53.10 33.70
N PHE A 6 18.91 52.65 33.73
CA PHE A 6 18.34 51.78 32.70
C PHE A 6 17.82 52.64 31.54
N PHE A 7 18.44 52.52 30.36
CA PHE A 7 17.90 53.07 29.11
C PHE A 7 16.93 52.05 28.50
N PHE A 8 15.65 52.41 28.38
CA PHE A 8 14.68 51.67 27.57
C PHE A 8 14.83 52.10 26.11
N PHE A 9 15.32 51.20 25.25
CA PHE A 9 15.23 51.35 23.79
C PHE A 9 13.86 50.85 23.32
N PHE A 10 13.00 51.76 22.88
CA PHE A 10 11.83 51.41 22.09
C PHE A 10 12.28 51.14 20.64
N PHE A 11 12.29 49.87 20.23
CA PHE A 11 12.39 49.51 18.83
C PHE A 11 11.03 49.78 18.15
N PHE A 12 10.95 50.84 17.37
CA PHE A 12 9.89 50.99 16.37
C PHE A 12 10.13 49.96 15.26
N PHE A 13 9.39 48.85 15.31
CA PHE A 13 9.21 48.02 14.12
C PHE A 13 8.34 48.81 13.14
N ILE A 14 8.97 49.40 12.12
CA ILE A 14 8.26 49.76 10.89
C ILE A 14 7.98 48.43 10.19
N GLY A 15 6.86 47.81 10.53
CA GLY A 15 6.31 46.72 9.75
C GLY A 15 5.92 47.27 8.39
N VAL A 16 6.71 46.97 7.37
CA VAL A 16 6.25 47.09 5.99
C VAL A 16 5.13 46.06 5.86
N SER A 17 3.89 46.54 5.94
CA SER A 17 2.69 45.77 5.64
C SER A 17 2.73 45.43 4.15
N HIS A 18 3.38 44.32 3.79
CA HIS A 18 3.10 43.70 2.50
C HIS A 18 1.68 43.16 2.60
N GLN A 19 0.74 43.95 2.09
CA GLN A 19 -0.66 43.56 2.03
C GLN A 19 -0.74 42.33 1.13
N GLN A 20 -1.03 41.16 1.72
CA GLN A 20 -1.18 39.94 0.94
C GLN A 20 -2.26 40.19 -0.13
N PRO A 21 -2.00 39.80 -1.39
CA PRO A 21 -3.04 39.81 -2.41
C PRO A 21 -4.27 39.04 -1.93
N PHE A 22 -5.45 39.49 -2.33
CA PHE A 22 -6.71 38.84 -1.97
C PHE A 22 -7.06 37.76 -3.00
N LEU A 23 -7.74 36.70 -2.57
CA LEU A 23 -8.36 35.75 -3.46
C LEU A 23 -9.37 36.47 -4.35
N ASN A 24 -9.41 36.09 -5.63
CA ASN A 24 -10.40 36.63 -6.55
C ASN A 24 -11.83 36.41 -5.99
N SER A 25 -12.65 37.46 -5.96
CA SER A 25 -13.99 37.39 -5.35
C SER A 25 -14.90 36.34 -6.00
N GLY A 26 -14.75 36.08 -7.30
CA GLY A 26 -15.49 35.03 -8.00
C GLY A 26 -15.02 33.62 -7.63
N GLU A 27 -13.71 33.44 -7.43
CA GLU A 27 -13.14 32.17 -6.98
C GLU A 27 -13.55 31.89 -5.53
N GLN A 28 -13.47 32.90 -4.65
CA GLN A 28 -13.96 32.83 -3.27
C GLN A 28 -15.45 32.47 -3.21
N GLU A 29 -16.29 33.14 -4.01
CA GLU A 29 -17.72 32.82 -4.10
C GLU A 29 -17.96 31.38 -4.56
N SER A 30 -17.15 30.88 -5.50
CA SER A 30 -17.22 29.50 -5.97
C SER A 30 -16.85 28.50 -4.86
N VAL A 31 -15.88 28.82 -3.99
CA VAL A 31 -15.56 27.98 -2.83
C VAL A 31 -16.75 27.89 -1.88
N TYR A 32 -17.40 29.00 -1.55
CA TYR A 32 -18.60 28.96 -0.68
C TYR A 32 -19.70 28.10 -1.29
N GLN A 33 -19.97 28.21 -2.58
CA GLN A 33 -20.99 27.40 -3.24
C GLN A 33 -20.64 25.91 -3.25
N VAL A 34 -19.35 25.55 -3.38
CA VAL A 34 -18.89 24.17 -3.21
C VAL A 34 -19.07 23.71 -1.76
N LEU A 35 -18.67 24.51 -0.78
CA LEU A 35 -18.85 24.17 0.64
C LEU A 35 -20.33 23.97 1.00
N ASP A 36 -21.21 24.83 0.48
CA ASP A 36 -22.67 24.71 0.62
C ASP A 36 -23.21 23.43 -0.05
N SER A 37 -22.65 23.02 -1.21
CA SER A 37 -23.05 21.78 -1.90
C SER A 37 -22.65 20.52 -1.13
N ILE A 38 -21.59 20.61 -0.34
CA ILE A 38 -21.13 19.54 0.54
C ILE A 38 -21.94 19.52 1.83
N ASN A 39 -22.13 20.66 2.47
CA ASN A 39 -22.87 20.74 3.73
C ASN A 39 -23.45 22.13 3.97
N SER A 40 -24.68 22.34 3.53
CA SER A 40 -25.42 23.60 3.70
C SER A 40 -25.91 23.87 5.12
N ALA A 41 -25.78 22.92 6.06
CA ALA A 41 -26.14 23.13 7.46
C ALA A 41 -25.09 23.96 8.21
N ILE A 42 -23.87 24.07 7.66
CA ILE A 42 -22.79 24.87 8.23
C ILE A 42 -22.86 26.28 7.65
N PRO A 43 -22.90 27.34 8.48
CA PRO A 43 -22.95 28.72 8.00
C PRO A 43 -21.55 29.18 7.56
N TRP A 44 -21.05 28.62 6.45
CA TRP A 44 -19.66 28.79 5.98
C TRP A 44 -19.21 30.25 5.91
N ARG A 45 -20.04 31.12 5.32
CA ARG A 45 -19.77 32.55 5.16
C ARG A 45 -19.70 33.32 6.47
N THR A 46 -20.35 32.81 7.51
CA THR A 46 -20.32 33.44 8.84
C THR A 46 -19.10 32.98 9.63
N LEU A 47 -18.74 31.70 9.52
CA LEU A 47 -17.58 31.13 10.22
C LEU A 47 -16.25 31.54 9.58
N PHE A 48 -16.24 31.65 8.26
CA PHE A 48 -15.11 32.08 7.45
C PHE A 48 -15.60 33.29 6.66
N SER A 49 -15.52 34.48 7.27
CA SER A 49 -16.00 35.73 6.66
C SER A 49 -14.87 36.55 6.03
N ASP A 50 -13.64 36.25 6.40
CA ASP A 50 -12.43 36.84 5.84
C ASP A 50 -12.08 36.21 4.48
N ASP A 51 -10.97 36.66 3.89
CA ASP A 51 -10.39 36.05 2.70
C ASP A 51 -10.05 34.57 2.95
N LEU A 52 -10.55 33.68 2.08
CA LEU A 52 -10.37 32.24 2.26
C LEU A 52 -8.92 31.78 2.06
N CYS A 53 -8.05 32.58 1.45
CA CYS A 53 -6.62 32.26 1.42
C CYS A 53 -5.87 32.77 2.66
N ASN A 54 -6.47 33.68 3.43
CA ASN A 54 -5.90 34.15 4.70
C ASN A 54 -6.37 33.31 5.89
N SER A 55 -7.63 32.86 5.90
CA SER A 55 -8.19 32.04 7.00
C SER A 55 -9.18 31.00 6.48
N PRO A 56 -8.72 30.00 5.70
CA PRO A 56 -9.57 28.95 5.17
C PRO A 56 -10.06 27.97 6.25
N PRO A 57 -11.20 27.28 6.03
CA PRO A 57 -11.43 26.00 6.66
C PRO A 57 -10.32 25.01 6.26
N HIS A 58 -9.94 24.10 7.17
CA HIS A 58 -9.05 23.00 6.83
C HIS A 58 -9.56 22.26 5.58
N GLY A 59 -8.64 21.87 4.70
CA GLY A 59 -8.96 21.20 3.43
C GLY A 59 -9.20 22.15 2.26
N VAL A 60 -9.32 23.46 2.48
CA VAL A 60 -9.24 24.49 1.43
C VAL A 60 -7.84 25.08 1.45
N VAL A 61 -7.08 24.90 0.37
CA VAL A 61 -5.67 25.33 0.29
C VAL A 61 -5.50 26.28 -0.88
N CYS A 62 -4.82 27.40 -0.61
CA CYS A 62 -4.39 28.35 -1.62
C CYS A 62 -2.88 28.29 -1.84
N ASP A 63 -2.47 28.66 -3.04
CA ASP A 63 -1.06 28.90 -3.39
C ASP A 63 -0.93 30.23 -4.13
N TYR A 64 0.28 30.79 -4.16
CA TYR A 64 0.56 32.04 -4.84
C TYR A 64 1.30 31.81 -6.16
N PHE A 65 0.94 32.61 -7.17
CA PHE A 65 1.53 32.55 -8.50
C PHE A 65 2.03 33.93 -8.89
N THR A 66 3.24 33.99 -9.43
CA THR A 66 3.85 35.23 -9.92
C THR A 66 3.59 35.38 -11.41
N GLU A 67 2.82 36.41 -11.79
CA GLU A 67 2.64 36.78 -13.20
C GLU A 67 3.66 37.86 -13.60
N PHE A 68 4.44 37.58 -14.65
CA PHE A 68 5.35 38.55 -15.25
C PHE A 68 4.61 39.36 -16.33
N ASN A 69 4.35 40.63 -16.05
CA ASN A 69 3.78 41.53 -17.05
C ASN A 69 4.89 41.98 -18.01
N THR A 70 4.98 41.35 -19.18
CA THR A 70 6.02 41.68 -20.19
C THR A 70 5.67 42.91 -21.06
N THR A 71 4.60 43.63 -20.74
CA THR A 71 4.05 44.72 -21.57
C THR A 71 4.43 46.13 -21.12
N THR A 72 5.06 46.27 -19.94
CA THR A 72 5.58 47.55 -19.45
C THR A 72 7.05 47.38 -19.09
N ASN A 73 7.89 48.40 -19.34
CA ASN A 73 9.29 48.47 -18.86
C ASN A 73 9.40 48.56 -17.32
N ASP A 74 8.41 48.04 -16.61
CA ASP A 74 8.26 48.07 -15.17
C ASP A 74 8.33 46.62 -14.68
N SER A 75 9.36 46.30 -13.90
CA SER A 75 9.56 44.98 -13.32
C SER A 75 8.64 44.77 -12.12
N SER A 76 7.37 45.11 -12.25
CA SER A 76 6.36 44.91 -11.20
C SER A 76 5.86 43.47 -11.26
N THR A 77 6.28 42.65 -10.30
CA THR A 77 5.75 41.32 -10.09
C THR A 77 4.39 41.42 -9.40
N SER A 78 3.34 40.90 -10.02
CA SER A 78 2.03 40.74 -9.37
C SER A 78 1.92 39.32 -8.85
N GLU A 79 1.67 39.17 -7.55
CA GLU A 79 1.33 37.89 -6.94
C GLU A 79 -0.19 37.75 -6.93
N THR A 80 -0.70 36.59 -7.35
CA THR A 80 -2.12 36.24 -7.27
C THR A 80 -2.30 34.95 -6.49
N PHE A 81 -3.32 34.89 -5.63
CA PHE A 81 -3.67 33.68 -4.91
C PHE A 81 -4.79 32.93 -5.63
N HIS A 82 -4.67 31.61 -5.65
CA HIS A 82 -5.66 30.72 -6.24
C HIS A 82 -5.83 29.47 -5.39
N ILE A 83 -7.02 28.88 -5.49
CA ILE A 83 -7.34 27.61 -4.86
C ILE A 83 -6.60 26.50 -5.60
N THR A 84 -5.80 25.74 -4.87
CA THR A 84 -4.99 24.65 -5.42
C THR A 84 -5.37 23.29 -4.89
N GLU A 85 -5.99 23.21 -3.71
CA GLU A 85 -6.49 21.95 -3.16
C GLU A 85 -7.84 22.12 -2.49
N LEU A 86 -8.71 21.14 -2.73
CA LEU A 86 -10.01 21.01 -2.07
C LEU A 86 -10.16 19.58 -1.55
N SER A 87 -10.28 19.44 -0.23
CA SER A 87 -10.39 18.16 0.46
C SER A 87 -11.61 18.15 1.37
N PHE A 88 -12.42 17.10 1.29
CA PHE A 88 -13.68 16.97 2.02
C PHE A 88 -13.79 15.61 2.73
N GLY A 89 -14.46 15.60 3.89
CA GLY A 89 -14.68 14.40 4.69
C GLY A 89 -13.55 14.04 5.67
N TYR A 90 -13.93 13.40 6.78
CA TYR A 90 -13.05 13.16 7.93
C TYR A 90 -12.04 12.04 7.71
N VAL A 91 -10.77 12.37 7.48
CA VAL A 91 -9.68 11.39 7.41
C VAL A 91 -9.13 11.05 8.80
N SER A 92 -9.18 11.99 9.75
CA SER A 92 -8.82 11.77 11.16
C SER A 92 -9.51 12.77 12.10
N ASP A 93 -9.48 12.47 13.40
CA ASP A 93 -10.09 13.30 14.46
C ASP A 93 -9.29 14.57 14.82
N PHE A 94 -8.09 14.77 14.25
CA PHE A 94 -7.17 15.84 14.69
C PHE A 94 -7.35 17.18 13.98
N THR A 95 -7.69 17.18 12.68
CA THR A 95 -8.08 18.39 11.93
C THR A 95 -9.04 17.98 10.81
N PRO A 96 -10.34 18.23 10.97
CA PRO A 96 -11.29 17.75 10.00
C PRO A 96 -11.36 18.69 8.80
N ASN A 97 -11.18 18.11 7.61
CA ASN A 97 -11.66 18.70 6.37
C ASN A 97 -13.15 19.07 6.49
N PRO A 98 -13.70 19.94 5.63
CA PRO A 98 -15.09 20.34 5.70
C PRO A 98 -15.96 19.07 5.64
N PRO A 99 -16.86 18.88 6.63
CA PRO A 99 -17.54 17.62 6.81
C PRO A 99 -18.69 17.49 5.83
N CYS A 100 -18.84 16.30 5.27
CA CYS A 100 -19.91 16.00 4.35
C CYS A 100 -21.23 15.73 5.08
N SER A 101 -22.34 16.17 4.49
CA SER A 101 -23.69 15.92 4.99
C SER A 101 -24.30 14.72 4.27
N GLU A 102 -25.42 14.19 4.76
CA GLU A 102 -26.15 13.11 4.07
C GLU A 102 -26.65 13.51 2.67
N ASN A 103 -26.81 14.81 2.43
CA ASN A 103 -27.28 15.39 1.17
C ASN A 103 -26.15 16.00 0.33
N SER A 104 -24.88 15.65 0.61
CA SER A 104 -23.75 16.15 -0.17
C SER A 104 -23.93 15.88 -1.67
N THR A 105 -23.61 16.88 -2.48
CA THR A 105 -23.63 16.80 -3.96
C THR A 105 -22.30 17.24 -4.55
N LEU A 106 -21.97 16.73 -5.73
CA LEU A 106 -20.74 17.11 -6.43
C LEU A 106 -20.99 18.33 -7.32
N SER A 107 -20.56 19.51 -6.85
CA SER A 107 -20.74 20.77 -7.58
C SER A 107 -19.94 20.78 -8.89
N PRO A 108 -20.54 21.12 -10.05
CA PRO A 108 -19.81 21.31 -11.30
C PRO A 108 -18.75 22.42 -11.24
N LEU A 109 -18.85 23.35 -10.28
CA LEU A 109 -17.89 24.45 -10.10
C LEU A 109 -16.48 23.97 -9.82
N LEU A 110 -16.33 22.78 -9.20
CA LEU A 110 -15.05 22.12 -8.98
C LEU A 110 -14.22 21.97 -10.26
N PHE A 111 -14.90 21.90 -11.40
CA PHE A 111 -14.33 21.62 -12.70
C PHE A 111 -14.27 22.85 -13.62
N THR A 112 -14.98 23.93 -13.28
CA THR A 112 -15.10 25.12 -14.15
C THR A 112 -14.55 26.39 -13.54
N SER A 113 -14.48 26.49 -12.21
CA SER A 113 -14.19 27.75 -11.50
C SER A 113 -12.76 27.84 -10.96
N PHE A 114 -12.07 26.71 -10.78
CA PHE A 114 -10.74 26.67 -10.15
C PHE A 114 -9.67 26.29 -11.17
N LYS A 115 -9.14 27.32 -11.87
CA LYS A 115 -8.13 27.13 -12.93
C LYS A 115 -6.85 26.48 -12.43
N TYR A 116 -6.45 26.74 -11.17
CA TYR A 116 -5.20 26.27 -10.58
C TYR A 116 -5.36 25.06 -9.66
N LEU A 117 -6.55 24.44 -9.64
CA LEU A 117 -6.82 23.28 -8.80
C LEU A 117 -5.93 22.10 -9.23
N ARG A 118 -5.09 21.64 -8.31
CA ARG A 118 -4.18 20.50 -8.48
C ARG A 118 -4.70 19.25 -7.79
N LYS A 119 -5.45 19.39 -6.70
CA LYS A 119 -5.92 18.25 -5.90
C LYS A 119 -7.38 18.35 -5.52
N LEU A 120 -8.09 17.25 -5.72
CA LEU A 120 -9.47 17.07 -5.29
C LEU A 120 -9.59 15.77 -4.49
N PHE A 121 -10.03 15.88 -3.24
CA PHE A 121 -10.11 14.76 -2.31
C PHE A 121 -11.49 14.66 -1.66
N PHE A 122 -12.09 13.47 -1.68
CA PHE A 122 -13.36 13.15 -1.01
C PHE A 122 -13.28 11.84 -0.25
N TYR A 123 -13.63 11.86 1.04
CA TYR A 123 -13.74 10.66 1.85
C TYR A 123 -15.13 10.53 2.50
N LYS A 124 -15.86 9.45 2.19
CA LYS A 124 -17.19 9.15 2.77
C LYS A 124 -18.22 10.28 2.68
N CYS A 125 -18.18 11.04 1.59
CA CYS A 125 -19.08 12.16 1.33
C CYS A 125 -20.36 11.74 0.63
N PHE A 126 -20.31 10.75 -0.25
CA PHE A 126 -21.47 10.30 -1.03
C PHE A 126 -21.84 8.86 -0.65
N ASN A 127 -22.63 8.70 0.42
CA ASN A 127 -22.92 7.38 0.99
C ASN A 127 -24.28 6.79 0.58
N SER A 128 -25.32 7.64 0.50
CA SER A 128 -26.72 7.18 0.39
C SER A 128 -27.38 7.59 -0.92
N THR A 129 -27.04 8.76 -1.45
CA THR A 129 -27.62 9.31 -2.68
C THR A 129 -26.67 9.10 -3.85
N PRO A 130 -27.19 8.61 -5.00
CA PRO A 130 -26.40 8.58 -6.23
C PRO A 130 -25.97 9.99 -6.63
N VAL A 131 -24.67 10.20 -6.78
CA VAL A 131 -24.05 11.43 -7.25
C VAL A 131 -23.31 11.12 -8.54
N SER A 132 -23.83 11.68 -9.63
CA SER A 132 -23.24 11.50 -10.95
C SER A 132 -22.09 12.47 -11.17
N VAL A 133 -21.09 12.02 -11.92
CA VAL A 133 -19.99 12.86 -12.41
C VAL A 133 -20.56 13.94 -13.34
N PRO A 134 -20.30 15.23 -13.10
CA PRO A 134 -20.64 16.30 -14.03
C PRO A 134 -20.03 16.01 -15.41
N ASN A 135 -20.67 16.45 -16.50
CA ASN A 135 -20.09 16.25 -17.82
C ASN A 135 -18.83 17.11 -17.99
N VAL A 136 -17.65 16.50 -17.84
CA VAL A 136 -16.31 17.13 -17.86
C VAL A 136 -15.84 17.46 -19.29
N SER A 137 -16.59 17.08 -20.34
CA SER A 137 -16.17 17.26 -21.75
C SER A 137 -15.93 18.72 -22.19
N ALA A 138 -16.35 19.72 -21.39
CA ALA A 138 -16.09 21.14 -21.63
C ALA A 138 -14.84 21.70 -20.92
N ILE A 139 -14.10 20.92 -20.12
CA ILE A 139 -12.89 21.41 -19.45
C ILE A 139 -11.75 21.46 -20.49
N ALA A 140 -11.48 22.66 -21.00
CA ALA A 140 -10.48 22.87 -22.05
C ALA A 140 -9.04 22.55 -21.60
N VAL A 141 -8.70 22.70 -20.31
CA VAL A 141 -7.43 22.26 -19.72
C VAL A 141 -7.60 22.20 -18.19
N SER A 142 -7.41 21.04 -17.57
CA SER A 142 -7.37 20.92 -16.10
C SER A 142 -5.94 20.77 -15.61
N ASN A 143 -5.55 21.56 -14.61
CA ASN A 143 -4.29 21.41 -13.88
C ASN A 143 -4.36 20.33 -12.80
N LEU A 144 -5.46 19.55 -12.77
CA LEU A 144 -5.67 18.54 -11.74
C LEU A 144 -4.63 17.43 -11.88
N GLU A 145 -3.83 17.28 -10.84
CA GLU A 145 -2.78 16.27 -10.70
C GLU A 145 -3.26 15.08 -9.86
N GLU A 146 -4.12 15.34 -8.87
CA GLU A 146 -4.66 14.32 -7.95
C GLU A 146 -6.19 14.32 -7.93
N LEU A 147 -6.78 13.18 -8.28
CA LEU A 147 -8.22 12.91 -8.17
C LEU A 147 -8.45 11.74 -7.20
N VAL A 148 -8.94 12.05 -6.00
CA VAL A 148 -9.05 11.06 -4.90
C VAL A 148 -10.47 10.99 -4.35
N PHE A 149 -11.13 9.84 -4.50
CA PHE A 149 -12.44 9.52 -3.95
C PHE A 149 -12.35 8.17 -3.23
N ILE A 150 -12.52 8.18 -1.92
CA ILE A 150 -12.37 7.00 -1.07
C ILE A 150 -13.66 6.76 -0.28
N GLU A 151 -14.20 5.54 -0.40
CA GLU A 151 -15.42 5.08 0.26
C GLU A 151 -16.63 5.98 -0.02
N ASN A 152 -16.87 6.36 -1.27
CA ASN A 152 -18.06 7.10 -1.72
C ASN A 152 -18.95 6.19 -2.57
N PRO A 153 -19.69 5.23 -1.99
CA PRO A 153 -20.46 4.24 -2.75
C PRO A 153 -21.59 4.85 -3.62
N GLY A 154 -22.08 6.05 -3.26
CA GLY A 154 -23.03 6.82 -4.05
C GLY A 154 -22.40 7.56 -5.23
N PHE A 155 -21.06 7.72 -5.26
CA PHE A 155 -20.38 8.34 -6.40
C PHE A 155 -20.38 7.39 -7.61
N MET A 156 -21.24 7.67 -8.57
CA MET A 156 -21.50 6.83 -9.73
C MET A 156 -21.09 7.56 -11.02
N GLY A 157 -20.47 6.84 -11.93
CA GLY A 157 -20.10 7.39 -13.22
C GLY A 157 -19.27 6.42 -14.04
N SER A 158 -19.22 6.66 -15.36
CA SER A 158 -18.31 5.93 -16.21
C SER A 158 -16.89 6.44 -16.01
N LEU A 159 -15.91 5.55 -15.88
CA LEU A 159 -14.50 5.95 -15.76
C LEU A 159 -14.04 6.83 -16.93
N ASN A 160 -14.55 6.57 -18.14
CA ASN A 160 -14.28 7.41 -19.31
C ASN A 160 -14.67 8.88 -19.10
N SER A 161 -15.78 9.15 -18.43
CA SER A 161 -16.18 10.54 -18.15
C SER A 161 -15.30 11.25 -17.12
N LEU A 162 -14.56 10.48 -16.30
CA LEU A 162 -13.73 11.02 -15.22
C LEU A 162 -12.32 11.36 -15.68
N VAL A 163 -11.73 10.52 -16.51
CA VAL A 163 -10.29 10.61 -16.81
C VAL A 163 -10.00 11.19 -18.19
N THR A 164 -10.97 11.14 -19.10
CA THR A 164 -10.80 11.65 -20.46
C THR A 164 -10.71 13.17 -20.43
N ASN A 165 -9.58 13.71 -20.89
CA ASN A 165 -9.16 15.13 -20.92
C ASN A 165 -8.43 15.68 -19.69
N LEU A 166 -8.15 14.87 -18.67
CA LEU A 166 -7.37 15.31 -17.49
C LEU A 166 -5.88 14.90 -17.61
N SER A 167 -5.20 15.38 -18.66
CA SER A 167 -3.83 14.95 -19.02
C SER A 167 -2.74 15.28 -17.99
N SER A 168 -3.01 16.19 -17.04
CA SER A 168 -2.10 16.55 -15.95
C SER A 168 -2.10 15.55 -14.79
N LEU A 169 -3.01 14.57 -14.79
CA LEU A 169 -3.14 13.62 -13.70
C LEU A 169 -1.87 12.82 -13.47
N LYS A 170 -1.42 12.83 -12.22
CA LYS A 170 -0.36 11.99 -11.67
C LYS A 170 -0.94 10.89 -10.78
N ARG A 171 -2.08 11.14 -10.14
CA ARG A 171 -2.67 10.22 -9.17
C ARG A 171 -4.19 10.15 -9.31
N VAL A 172 -4.70 8.96 -9.59
CA VAL A 172 -6.13 8.66 -9.61
C VAL A 172 -6.41 7.56 -8.60
N VAL A 173 -7.13 7.89 -7.53
CA VAL A 173 -7.48 6.97 -6.45
C VAL A 173 -8.99 6.96 -6.26
N LEU A 174 -9.64 5.95 -6.80
CA LEU A 174 -11.08 5.72 -6.72
C LEU A 174 -11.30 4.41 -5.98
N ILE A 175 -11.35 4.42 -4.65
CA ILE A 175 -11.51 3.21 -3.82
C ILE A 175 -12.94 3.15 -3.28
N GLY A 176 -13.63 2.03 -3.45
CA GLY A 176 -14.92 1.82 -2.78
C GLY A 176 -16.04 2.75 -3.26
N ASN A 177 -16.08 3.02 -4.57
CA ASN A 177 -17.10 3.88 -5.18
C ASN A 177 -18.05 3.09 -6.09
N GLY A 178 -19.01 3.78 -6.71
CA GLY A 178 -19.95 3.24 -7.68
C GLY A 178 -19.50 3.39 -9.13
N VAL A 179 -18.20 3.60 -9.40
CA VAL A 179 -17.67 3.79 -10.76
C VAL A 179 -17.81 2.50 -11.56
N TYR A 180 -18.25 2.61 -12.83
CA TYR A 180 -18.60 1.46 -13.65
C TYR A 180 -18.13 1.61 -15.11
N GLY A 181 -18.32 0.54 -15.88
CA GLY A 181 -17.90 0.45 -17.28
C GLY A 181 -16.47 -0.09 -17.42
N GLU A 182 -15.88 0.12 -18.60
CA GLU A 182 -14.54 -0.37 -18.92
C GLU A 182 -13.47 0.70 -18.65
N ILE A 183 -12.20 0.28 -18.59
CA ILE A 183 -11.07 1.21 -18.66
C ILE A 183 -10.98 1.70 -20.12
N PRO A 184 -11.17 3.01 -20.39
CA PRO A 184 -11.12 3.54 -21.75
C PRO A 184 -9.69 3.50 -22.30
N SER A 185 -9.53 3.35 -23.61
CA SER A 185 -8.21 3.41 -24.27
C SER A 185 -7.49 4.74 -24.05
N GLY A 186 -8.25 5.83 -23.88
CA GLY A 186 -7.73 7.16 -23.55
C GLY A 186 -6.99 7.25 -22.21
N VAL A 187 -7.09 6.23 -21.34
CA VAL A 187 -6.25 6.14 -20.13
C VAL A 187 -4.76 6.18 -20.48
N GLY A 188 -4.37 5.63 -21.65
CA GLY A 188 -2.99 5.60 -22.10
C GLY A 188 -2.42 6.97 -22.50
N ASP A 189 -3.26 8.01 -22.56
CA ASP A 189 -2.85 9.39 -22.85
C ASP A 189 -2.47 10.16 -21.57
N LEU A 190 -2.72 9.58 -20.38
CA LEU A 190 -2.33 10.13 -19.08
C LEU A 190 -0.85 9.86 -18.78
N ILE A 191 0.04 10.34 -19.64
CA ILE A 191 1.47 9.97 -19.62
C ILE A 191 2.21 10.32 -18.32
N ASN A 192 1.67 11.23 -17.51
CA ASN A 192 2.23 11.63 -16.22
C ASN A 192 1.73 10.77 -15.05
N LEU A 193 0.84 9.81 -15.29
CA LEU A 193 0.21 9.02 -14.24
C LEU A 193 1.24 8.12 -13.54
N GLU A 194 1.33 8.27 -12.22
CA GLU A 194 2.18 7.53 -11.30
C GLU A 194 1.39 6.53 -10.47
N GLU A 195 0.13 6.82 -10.15
CA GLU A 195 -0.76 5.90 -9.43
C GLU A 195 -2.14 5.84 -10.09
N LEU A 196 -2.58 4.60 -10.38
CA LEU A 196 -3.94 4.27 -10.79
C LEU A 196 -4.51 3.20 -9.86
N THR A 197 -5.30 3.66 -8.89
CA THR A 197 -6.00 2.81 -7.92
C THR A 197 -7.50 2.90 -8.16
N LEU A 198 -8.12 1.81 -8.59
CA LEU A 198 -9.53 1.71 -8.96
C LEU A 198 -10.26 0.59 -8.18
N SER A 199 -9.76 0.24 -7.01
CA SER A 199 -10.23 -0.94 -6.27
C SER A 199 -11.64 -0.80 -5.70
N ARG A 200 -12.35 -1.92 -5.56
CA ARG A 200 -13.71 -1.98 -4.98
C ARG A 200 -14.70 -1.07 -5.73
N ASN A 201 -14.75 -1.18 -7.05
CA ASN A 201 -15.73 -0.51 -7.91
C ASN A 201 -16.60 -1.54 -8.66
N ARG A 202 -17.31 -1.10 -9.69
CA ARG A 202 -18.14 -1.93 -10.58
C ARG A 202 -17.57 -1.94 -12.00
N LEU A 203 -16.25 -1.86 -12.13
CA LEU A 203 -15.57 -1.86 -13.42
C LEU A 203 -15.58 -3.27 -14.02
N SER A 204 -15.63 -3.35 -15.34
CA SER A 204 -15.72 -4.62 -16.08
C SER A 204 -14.96 -4.57 -17.41
N GLY A 205 -15.00 -5.66 -18.16
CA GLY A 205 -14.34 -5.79 -19.45
C GLY A 205 -12.85 -6.13 -19.32
N LYS A 206 -12.11 -5.96 -20.41
CA LYS A 206 -10.69 -6.35 -20.48
C LYS A 206 -9.78 -5.22 -20.04
N MET A 207 -8.58 -5.58 -19.59
CA MET A 207 -7.49 -4.62 -19.42
C MET A 207 -7.02 -4.12 -20.80
N PRO A 208 -7.09 -2.81 -21.10
CA PRO A 208 -6.69 -2.28 -22.40
C PRO A 208 -5.17 -2.30 -22.58
N ASN A 209 -4.71 -2.53 -23.81
CA ASN A 209 -3.29 -2.56 -24.14
C ASN A 209 -2.61 -1.20 -23.88
N GLU A 210 -3.39 -0.12 -24.00
CA GLU A 210 -2.97 1.27 -23.84
C GLU A 210 -2.44 1.59 -22.44
N LEU A 211 -2.80 0.81 -21.41
CA LEU A 211 -2.20 0.95 -20.08
C LEU A 211 -0.67 0.80 -20.14
N GLY A 212 -0.14 -0.03 -21.05
CA GLY A 212 1.30 -0.20 -21.26
C GLY A 212 2.03 1.05 -21.78
N LYS A 213 1.32 2.16 -22.09
CA LYS A 213 1.91 3.46 -22.44
C LYS A 213 2.33 4.27 -21.20
N LEU A 214 1.81 3.95 -20.01
CA LEU A 214 1.98 4.73 -18.78
C LEU A 214 3.35 4.50 -18.13
N LYS A 215 4.42 5.01 -18.75
CA LYS A 215 5.81 4.71 -18.36
C LYS A 215 6.19 5.16 -16.94
N ASN A 216 5.47 6.13 -16.38
CA ASN A 216 5.72 6.66 -15.04
C ASN A 216 4.91 5.92 -13.95
N LEU A 217 4.06 4.94 -14.33
CA LEU A 217 3.16 4.27 -13.41
C LEU A 217 3.93 3.39 -12.42
N LYS A 218 3.78 3.69 -11.13
CA LYS A 218 4.38 2.99 -9.98
C LYS A 218 3.38 2.09 -9.28
N VAL A 219 2.10 2.47 -9.26
CA VAL A 219 1.04 1.72 -8.58
C VAL A 219 -0.11 1.47 -9.55
N LEU A 220 -0.45 0.20 -9.75
CA LEU A 220 -1.66 -0.23 -10.44
C LEU A 220 -2.46 -1.17 -9.54
N ASP A 221 -3.63 -0.72 -9.10
CA ASP A 221 -4.53 -1.50 -8.26
C ASP A 221 -5.93 -1.52 -8.89
N LEU A 222 -6.30 -2.67 -9.44
CA LEU A 222 -7.59 -2.93 -10.07
C LEU A 222 -8.43 -3.92 -9.27
N SER A 223 -8.04 -4.19 -8.02
CA SER A 223 -8.59 -5.26 -7.21
C SER A 223 -10.09 -5.10 -6.93
N LEU A 224 -10.78 -6.22 -6.67
CA LEU A 224 -12.20 -6.22 -6.27
C LEU A 224 -13.10 -5.50 -7.29
N ASN A 225 -13.01 -5.92 -8.55
CA ASN A 225 -13.85 -5.47 -9.66
C ASN A 225 -14.37 -6.70 -10.44
N SER A 226 -14.88 -6.48 -11.65
CA SER A 226 -15.40 -7.52 -12.54
C SER A 226 -14.61 -7.57 -13.86
N PHE A 227 -13.29 -7.31 -13.83
CA PHE A 227 -12.45 -7.41 -15.03
C PHE A 227 -12.33 -8.86 -15.51
N ASP A 228 -12.20 -9.06 -16.83
CA ASP A 228 -12.06 -10.37 -17.44
C ASP A 228 -10.97 -10.42 -18.54
N GLY A 229 -10.80 -11.60 -19.14
CA GLY A 229 -9.81 -11.83 -20.19
C GLY A 229 -8.38 -12.02 -19.66
N GLU A 230 -7.43 -12.01 -20.59
CA GLU A 230 -6.01 -12.23 -20.30
C GLU A 230 -5.31 -10.91 -19.90
N ILE A 231 -4.24 -11.01 -19.12
CA ILE A 231 -3.34 -9.87 -18.89
C ILE A 231 -2.62 -9.55 -20.22
N PRO A 232 -2.69 -8.31 -20.74
CA PRO A 232 -2.03 -7.95 -21.97
C PRO A 232 -0.51 -7.99 -21.81
N THR A 233 0.20 -8.46 -22.85
CA THR A 233 1.67 -8.50 -22.85
C THR A 233 2.29 -7.12 -22.71
N THR A 234 1.58 -6.06 -23.14
CA THR A 234 1.98 -4.66 -22.99
C THR A 234 2.02 -4.21 -21.53
N LEU A 235 1.49 -4.95 -20.56
CA LEU A 235 1.66 -4.60 -19.14
C LEU A 235 3.15 -4.56 -18.75
N SER A 236 3.96 -5.43 -19.36
CA SER A 236 5.43 -5.48 -19.16
C SER A 236 6.17 -4.19 -19.49
N ASN A 237 5.53 -3.27 -20.21
CA ASN A 237 6.10 -1.99 -20.60
C ASN A 237 6.13 -0.96 -19.45
N LEU A 238 5.53 -1.27 -18.30
CA LEU A 238 5.47 -0.43 -17.10
C LEU A 238 6.73 -0.61 -16.25
N SER A 239 7.87 -0.12 -16.75
CA SER A 239 9.19 -0.33 -16.12
C SER A 239 9.35 0.29 -14.72
N GLU A 240 8.50 1.25 -14.38
CA GLU A 240 8.49 1.91 -13.07
C GLU A 240 7.55 1.26 -12.05
N LEU A 241 6.84 0.20 -12.42
CA LEU A 241 5.80 -0.40 -11.59
C LEU A 241 6.39 -1.10 -10.35
N ILE A 242 5.91 -0.69 -9.18
CA ILE A 242 6.32 -1.18 -7.85
C ILE A 242 5.23 -2.08 -7.26
N LYS A 243 3.95 -1.69 -7.44
CA LYS A 243 2.78 -2.45 -6.94
C LYS A 243 1.84 -2.79 -8.09
N LEU A 244 1.53 -4.08 -8.21
CA LEU A 244 0.49 -4.61 -9.08
C LEU A 244 -0.50 -5.44 -8.26
N ASP A 245 -1.73 -4.97 -8.16
CA ASP A 245 -2.84 -5.69 -7.53
C ASP A 245 -3.99 -5.87 -8.52
N LEU A 246 -4.21 -7.09 -8.97
CA LEU A 246 -5.30 -7.50 -9.85
C LEU A 246 -6.24 -8.47 -9.15
N SER A 247 -6.14 -8.59 -7.82
CA SER A 247 -6.83 -9.63 -7.05
C SER A 247 -8.35 -9.49 -7.10
N SER A 248 -9.06 -10.60 -6.91
CA SER A 248 -10.53 -10.63 -6.83
C SER A 248 -11.20 -10.05 -8.08
N ASN A 249 -10.91 -10.65 -9.23
CA ASN A 249 -11.46 -10.32 -10.55
C ASN A 249 -11.75 -11.63 -11.32
N GLY A 250 -12.04 -11.53 -12.62
CA GLY A 250 -12.23 -12.65 -13.55
C GLY A 250 -11.09 -12.82 -14.56
N PHE A 251 -9.88 -12.30 -14.30
CA PHE A 251 -8.75 -12.48 -15.21
C PHE A 251 -8.42 -13.97 -15.38
N ASN A 252 -8.04 -14.36 -16.59
CA ASN A 252 -7.85 -15.76 -16.96
C ASN A 252 -6.66 -15.96 -17.91
N GLY A 253 -6.49 -17.20 -18.38
CA GLY A 253 -5.39 -17.58 -19.26
C GLY A 253 -4.05 -17.69 -18.51
N ARG A 254 -2.96 -17.47 -19.25
CA ARG A 254 -1.60 -17.56 -18.73
C ARG A 254 -1.10 -16.17 -18.33
N ILE A 255 -0.39 -16.07 -17.21
CA ILE A 255 0.35 -14.85 -16.88
C ILE A 255 1.48 -14.68 -17.92
N PRO A 256 1.53 -13.56 -18.67
CA PRO A 256 2.52 -13.37 -19.73
C PRO A 256 3.95 -13.48 -19.21
N GLU A 257 4.81 -14.20 -19.94
CA GLU A 257 6.23 -14.28 -19.59
C GLU A 257 6.93 -12.91 -19.66
N SER A 258 6.39 -11.99 -20.45
CA SER A 258 6.87 -10.61 -20.52
C SER A 258 6.77 -9.88 -19.18
N CYS A 259 5.93 -10.31 -18.22
CA CYS A 259 5.84 -9.70 -16.89
C CYS A 259 7.17 -9.70 -16.12
N LYS A 260 8.15 -10.51 -16.51
CA LYS A 260 9.52 -10.42 -15.98
C LYS A 260 10.21 -9.07 -16.24
N GLY A 261 9.74 -8.31 -17.23
CA GLY A 261 10.18 -6.94 -17.52
C GLY A 261 9.73 -5.89 -16.49
N LEU A 262 8.88 -6.27 -15.53
CA LEU A 262 8.50 -5.42 -14.39
C LEU A 262 9.62 -5.45 -13.33
N GLU A 263 10.79 -4.95 -13.68
CA GLU A 263 12.04 -5.12 -12.92
C GLU A 263 12.02 -4.45 -11.53
N LYS A 264 11.13 -3.46 -11.31
CA LYS A 264 10.97 -2.76 -10.02
C LYS A 264 9.84 -3.32 -9.16
N LEU A 265 9.13 -4.35 -9.61
CA LEU A 265 7.94 -4.84 -8.93
C LEU A 265 8.31 -5.46 -7.58
N GLU A 266 7.71 -4.93 -6.52
CA GLU A 266 7.89 -5.41 -5.15
C GLU A 266 6.65 -6.16 -4.63
N PHE A 267 5.45 -5.74 -5.06
CA PHE A 267 4.18 -6.33 -4.64
C PHE A 267 3.41 -6.84 -5.85
N LEU A 268 3.10 -8.13 -5.85
CA LEU A 268 2.26 -8.80 -6.85
C LEU A 268 1.14 -9.57 -6.16
N ASP A 269 -0.11 -9.13 -6.38
CA ASP A 269 -1.30 -9.88 -5.99
C ASP A 269 -2.20 -10.16 -7.20
N LEU A 270 -2.33 -11.44 -7.52
CA LEU A 270 -3.20 -11.96 -8.58
C LEU A 270 -4.26 -12.92 -8.01
N SER A 271 -4.44 -12.93 -6.69
CA SER A 271 -5.29 -13.89 -6.00
C SER A 271 -6.76 -13.78 -6.43
N PHE A 272 -7.52 -14.86 -6.28
CA PHE A 272 -8.95 -14.91 -6.56
C PHE A 272 -9.29 -14.43 -7.98
N ASN A 273 -8.64 -15.05 -8.96
CA ASN A 273 -8.93 -14.90 -10.38
C ASN A 273 -9.20 -16.29 -10.98
N SER A 274 -9.18 -16.38 -12.31
CA SER A 274 -9.30 -17.62 -13.07
C SER A 274 -8.00 -17.99 -13.81
N PHE A 275 -6.83 -17.56 -13.31
CA PHE A 275 -5.55 -18.04 -13.83
C PHE A 275 -5.40 -19.54 -13.54
N GLY A 276 -4.82 -20.31 -14.46
CA GLY A 276 -4.66 -21.73 -14.17
C GLY A 276 -4.06 -22.58 -15.27
N HIS A 277 -3.83 -23.86 -14.95
CA HIS A 277 -3.41 -24.94 -15.85
C HIS A 277 -1.99 -24.84 -16.45
N PHE A 278 -1.19 -23.86 -16.02
CA PHE A 278 0.19 -23.68 -16.50
C PHE A 278 1.25 -23.80 -15.40
N GLY A 279 0.85 -24.09 -14.16
CA GLY A 279 1.72 -24.09 -12.99
C GLY A 279 2.16 -22.68 -12.57
N VAL A 280 2.82 -22.59 -11.42
CA VAL A 280 3.41 -21.33 -10.94
C VAL A 280 4.46 -20.84 -11.95
N PRO A 281 4.41 -19.58 -12.45
CA PRO A 281 5.28 -19.15 -13.51
C PRO A 281 6.77 -19.13 -13.12
N LEU A 282 7.62 -19.76 -13.95
CA LEU A 282 9.04 -19.89 -13.68
C LEU A 282 9.79 -18.55 -13.70
N PHE A 283 9.34 -17.60 -14.53
CA PHE A 283 9.94 -16.28 -14.64
C PHE A 283 9.86 -15.44 -13.36
N LEU A 284 9.03 -15.84 -12.38
CA LEU A 284 9.04 -15.21 -11.05
C LEU A 284 10.42 -15.28 -10.40
N GLY A 285 11.24 -16.28 -10.74
CA GLY A 285 12.64 -16.38 -10.30
C GLY A 285 13.58 -15.30 -10.86
N GLU A 286 13.17 -14.62 -11.94
CA GLU A 286 13.92 -13.50 -12.55
C GLU A 286 13.53 -12.15 -11.93
N MET A 287 12.44 -12.08 -11.16
CA MET A 287 11.88 -10.85 -10.58
C MET A 287 12.47 -10.55 -9.20
N VAL A 288 13.77 -10.25 -9.16
CA VAL A 288 14.58 -10.15 -7.93
C VAL A 288 14.18 -9.06 -6.93
N LYS A 289 13.32 -8.12 -7.32
CA LYS A 289 12.79 -7.06 -6.44
C LYS A 289 11.52 -7.47 -5.68
N LEU A 290 10.91 -8.61 -6.01
CA LEU A 290 9.70 -9.08 -5.35
C LEU A 290 9.90 -9.24 -3.85
N LYS A 291 8.97 -8.67 -3.08
CA LYS A 291 8.84 -8.80 -1.63
C LYS A 291 7.60 -9.58 -1.28
N GLU A 292 6.50 -9.40 -2.00
CA GLU A 292 5.23 -10.05 -1.72
C GLU A 292 4.62 -10.64 -2.99
N VAL A 293 4.24 -11.92 -2.92
CA VAL A 293 3.63 -12.65 -4.03
C VAL A 293 2.41 -13.43 -3.55
N TYR A 294 1.24 -13.05 -4.05
CA TYR A 294 -0.02 -13.71 -3.75
C TYR A 294 -0.69 -14.19 -5.03
N LEU A 295 -0.91 -15.51 -5.12
CA LEU A 295 -1.54 -16.19 -6.26
C LEU A 295 -2.74 -17.02 -5.83
N SER A 296 -3.20 -16.86 -4.59
CA SER A 296 -4.15 -17.75 -3.93
C SER A 296 -5.48 -17.82 -4.68
N GLY A 297 -6.20 -18.94 -4.61
CA GLY A 297 -7.54 -19.08 -5.19
C GLY A 297 -7.60 -19.13 -6.72
N ASN A 298 -6.49 -19.45 -7.38
CA ASN A 298 -6.39 -19.67 -8.84
C ASN A 298 -6.05 -21.13 -9.14
N LYS A 299 -6.46 -21.69 -10.28
CA LYS A 299 -6.26 -23.12 -10.59
C LYS A 299 -4.90 -23.43 -11.26
N PHE A 300 -3.80 -22.93 -10.71
CA PHE A 300 -2.47 -23.08 -11.31
C PHE A 300 -2.08 -24.54 -11.55
N GLY A 301 -2.34 -25.42 -10.58
CA GLY A 301 -1.96 -26.83 -10.64
C GLY A 301 -0.44 -27.02 -10.68
N GLY A 302 -0.01 -28.27 -10.92
CA GLY A 302 1.40 -28.62 -11.03
C GLY A 302 2.17 -28.46 -9.71
N LYS A 303 3.50 -28.53 -9.80
CA LYS A 303 4.40 -28.49 -8.64
C LYS A 303 4.83 -27.07 -8.31
N ILE A 304 5.17 -26.85 -7.04
CA ILE A 304 5.93 -25.66 -6.64
C ILE A 304 7.32 -25.70 -7.31
N PRO A 305 7.70 -24.70 -8.13
CA PRO A 305 8.94 -24.73 -8.90
C PRO A 305 10.18 -24.45 -8.03
N ASN A 306 11.37 -24.76 -8.55
CA ASN A 306 12.66 -24.46 -7.91
C ASN A 306 13.27 -23.17 -8.48
N ILE A 307 12.72 -22.01 -8.10
CA ILE A 307 13.11 -20.69 -8.63
C ILE A 307 13.61 -19.71 -7.55
N TRP A 308 13.81 -20.21 -6.34
CA TRP A 308 13.96 -19.38 -5.13
C TRP A 308 15.35 -18.78 -4.94
N GLU A 309 16.34 -19.22 -5.71
CA GLU A 309 17.77 -18.89 -5.52
C GLU A 309 18.03 -17.38 -5.45
N ASN A 310 17.37 -16.60 -6.30
CA ASN A 310 17.54 -15.15 -6.40
C ASN A 310 16.43 -14.34 -5.69
N LEU A 311 15.59 -15.00 -4.88
CA LEU A 311 14.40 -14.41 -4.26
C LEU A 311 14.56 -14.21 -2.74
N GLU A 312 15.79 -13.98 -2.26
CA GLU A 312 16.08 -13.77 -0.83
C GLU A 312 15.28 -12.61 -0.22
N GLY A 313 14.94 -11.60 -1.03
CA GLY A 313 14.15 -10.43 -0.63
C GLY A 313 12.67 -10.71 -0.33
N VAL A 314 12.14 -11.89 -0.68
CA VAL A 314 10.72 -12.20 -0.50
C VAL A 314 10.37 -12.35 0.98
N LEU A 315 9.36 -11.57 1.38
CA LEU A 315 8.82 -11.48 2.73
C LEU A 315 7.56 -12.33 2.89
N ARG A 316 6.73 -12.43 1.85
CA ARG A 316 5.40 -13.06 1.94
C ARG A 316 5.05 -13.84 0.68
N ILE A 317 4.62 -15.08 0.88
CA ILE A 317 4.09 -15.95 -0.18
C ILE A 317 2.71 -16.45 0.22
N GLY A 318 1.70 -16.17 -0.60
CA GLY A 318 0.35 -16.69 -0.43
C GLY A 318 -0.09 -17.52 -1.62
N PHE A 319 0.09 -18.84 -1.53
CA PHE A 319 -0.29 -19.83 -2.53
C PHE A 319 -1.40 -20.78 -2.03
N SER A 320 -2.39 -20.26 -1.33
CA SER A 320 -3.52 -21.05 -0.81
C SER A 320 -4.49 -21.42 -1.94
N GLY A 321 -5.02 -22.65 -1.95
CA GLY A 321 -6.11 -23.01 -2.85
C GLY A 321 -5.74 -22.98 -4.33
N MET A 322 -4.54 -23.47 -4.69
CA MET A 322 -3.98 -23.34 -6.04
C MET A 322 -3.98 -24.64 -6.87
N ASP A 323 -4.59 -25.71 -6.36
CA ASP A 323 -4.49 -27.07 -6.91
C ASP A 323 -3.04 -27.61 -7.01
N LEU A 324 -2.09 -27.05 -6.23
CA LEU A 324 -0.68 -27.45 -6.27
C LEU A 324 -0.49 -28.88 -5.76
N GLU A 325 0.42 -29.63 -6.39
CA GLU A 325 0.75 -31.02 -6.07
C GLU A 325 2.25 -31.24 -5.85
N GLY A 326 2.62 -32.45 -5.44
CA GLY A 326 4.00 -32.83 -5.15
C GLY A 326 4.47 -32.30 -3.80
N SER A 327 5.79 -32.31 -3.59
CA SER A 327 6.39 -31.92 -2.30
C SER A 327 6.70 -30.43 -2.21
N ILE A 328 6.72 -29.91 -0.98
CA ILE A 328 7.24 -28.56 -0.68
C ILE A 328 8.77 -28.56 -0.89
N PRO A 329 9.32 -27.74 -1.80
CA PRO A 329 10.76 -27.71 -2.05
C PRO A 329 11.56 -27.21 -0.85
N SER A 330 12.60 -27.94 -0.43
CA SER A 330 13.51 -27.48 0.63
C SER A 330 14.29 -26.23 0.23
N THR A 331 14.49 -26.01 -1.07
CA THR A 331 15.11 -24.80 -1.65
C THR A 331 14.41 -23.52 -1.21
N MET A 332 13.09 -23.54 -0.96
CA MET A 332 12.37 -22.39 -0.39
C MET A 332 12.96 -21.98 0.96
N ALA A 333 13.12 -22.93 1.89
CA ALA A 333 13.66 -22.65 3.22
C ALA A 333 15.19 -22.37 3.18
N ILE A 334 15.87 -22.83 2.14
CA ILE A 334 17.30 -22.53 1.92
C ILE A 334 17.48 -21.09 1.45
N HIS A 335 16.69 -20.58 0.51
CA HIS A 335 16.95 -19.29 -0.13
C HIS A 335 16.09 -18.13 0.41
N LEU A 336 14.87 -18.38 0.87
CA LEU A 336 13.94 -17.32 1.31
C LEU A 336 14.20 -16.91 2.77
N LYS A 337 15.36 -16.30 3.02
CA LYS A 337 15.81 -15.97 4.40
C LYS A 337 14.99 -14.86 5.07
N ASN A 338 14.37 -13.98 4.28
CA ASN A 338 13.52 -12.90 4.79
C ASN A 338 12.03 -13.26 4.90
N LEU A 339 11.67 -14.51 4.58
CA LEU A 339 10.28 -14.96 4.59
C LEU A 339 9.68 -14.82 6.00
N SER A 340 8.58 -14.08 6.09
CA SER A 340 7.84 -13.81 7.32
C SER A 340 6.48 -14.53 7.35
N TYR A 341 5.86 -14.71 6.18
CA TYR A 341 4.57 -15.37 5.97
C TYR A 341 4.65 -16.38 4.83
N LEU A 342 4.15 -17.59 5.06
CA LEU A 342 4.00 -18.63 4.04
C LEU A 342 2.62 -19.30 4.14
N GLY A 343 1.75 -19.06 3.17
CA GLY A 343 0.48 -19.77 3.00
C GLY A 343 0.55 -20.78 1.84
N LEU A 344 0.39 -22.06 2.13
CA LEU A 344 0.30 -23.18 1.18
C LEU A 344 -0.93 -24.06 1.44
N ASP A 345 -1.88 -23.57 2.22
CA ASP A 345 -3.07 -24.31 2.63
C ASP A 345 -4.03 -24.62 1.47
N ASN A 346 -4.91 -25.59 1.66
CA ASN A 346 -5.94 -25.99 0.69
C ASN A 346 -5.37 -26.40 -0.69
N ASN A 347 -4.26 -27.14 -0.69
CA ASN A 347 -3.65 -27.70 -1.89
C ASN A 347 -3.65 -29.25 -1.85
N LYS A 348 -2.96 -29.89 -2.80
CA LYS A 348 -2.75 -31.34 -2.88
C LYS A 348 -1.29 -31.70 -2.57
N LEU A 349 -0.61 -30.88 -1.76
CA LEU A 349 0.80 -31.08 -1.45
C LEU A 349 0.99 -32.33 -0.60
N GLU A 350 2.08 -33.05 -0.84
CA GLU A 350 2.40 -34.32 -0.18
C GLU A 350 3.86 -34.38 0.27
N GLY A 351 4.27 -35.51 0.85
CA GLY A 351 5.62 -35.69 1.37
C GLY A 351 5.84 -35.00 2.72
N ILE A 352 7.09 -34.64 3.01
CA ILE A 352 7.49 -34.03 4.28
C ILE A 352 7.52 -32.51 4.17
N VAL A 353 7.30 -31.83 5.29
CA VAL A 353 7.60 -30.38 5.39
C VAL A 353 9.10 -30.23 5.67
N PRO A 354 9.84 -29.44 4.86
CA PRO A 354 11.25 -29.16 5.12
C PRO A 354 11.47 -28.61 6.54
N MET A 355 12.33 -29.26 7.32
CA MET A 355 12.59 -28.89 8.72
C MET A 355 13.26 -27.51 8.85
N GLU A 356 13.92 -27.07 7.78
CA GLU A 356 14.60 -25.79 7.65
C GLU A 356 13.64 -24.59 7.85
N PHE A 357 12.34 -24.74 7.55
CA PHE A 357 11.35 -23.70 7.85
C PHE A 357 11.25 -23.39 9.34
N GLY A 358 11.45 -24.39 10.21
CA GLY A 358 11.40 -24.22 11.66
C GLY A 358 12.52 -23.33 12.21
N VAL A 359 13.62 -23.15 11.48
CA VAL A 359 14.78 -22.37 11.92
C VAL A 359 14.95 -21.04 11.19
N LEU A 360 14.06 -20.71 10.24
CA LEU A 360 14.10 -19.40 9.57
C LEU A 360 13.88 -18.27 10.59
N PRO A 361 14.73 -17.24 10.61
CA PRO A 361 14.73 -16.23 11.67
C PRO A 361 13.46 -15.40 11.67
N LEU A 362 13.05 -14.93 10.48
CA LEU A 362 11.94 -13.98 10.31
C LEU A 362 10.57 -14.65 10.12
N LEU A 363 10.54 -15.96 9.80
CA LEU A 363 9.30 -16.69 9.60
C LEU A 363 8.52 -16.77 10.93
N ASN A 364 7.32 -16.18 10.92
CA ASN A 364 6.46 -16.10 12.11
C ASN A 364 5.03 -16.60 11.85
N GLU A 365 4.66 -16.80 10.59
CA GLU A 365 3.36 -17.34 10.21
C GLU A 365 3.52 -18.35 9.08
N ILE A 366 2.95 -19.54 9.28
CA ILE A 366 2.95 -20.60 8.29
C ILE A 366 1.60 -21.33 8.32
N ASN A 367 0.96 -21.39 7.15
CA ASN A 367 -0.29 -22.10 6.96
C ASN A 367 -0.11 -23.22 5.93
N LEU A 368 -0.21 -24.47 6.41
CA LEU A 368 -0.12 -25.69 5.61
C LEU A 368 -1.41 -26.52 5.71
N GLU A 369 -2.51 -25.94 6.17
CA GLU A 369 -3.76 -26.65 6.40
C GLU A 369 -4.29 -27.35 5.15
N ASN A 370 -5.03 -28.45 5.36
CA ASN A 370 -5.79 -29.12 4.31
C ASN A 370 -4.92 -29.51 3.09
N ASN A 371 -3.90 -30.32 3.34
CA ASN A 371 -3.03 -30.93 2.34
C ASN A 371 -2.91 -32.45 2.63
N ASN A 372 -2.04 -33.15 1.92
CA ASN A 372 -1.68 -34.56 2.15
C ASN A 372 -0.27 -34.71 2.75
N LEU A 373 0.16 -33.74 3.56
CA LEU A 373 1.50 -33.74 4.16
C LEU A 373 1.63 -34.84 5.22
N SER A 374 2.86 -35.32 5.38
CA SER A 374 3.18 -36.48 6.19
C SER A 374 4.50 -36.33 6.93
N GLY A 375 4.75 -37.24 7.87
CA GLY A 375 6.02 -37.30 8.59
C GLY A 375 6.03 -36.40 9.83
N ASN A 376 7.23 -36.14 10.32
CA ASN A 376 7.46 -35.46 11.59
C ASN A 376 7.97 -34.05 11.32
N VAL A 377 7.38 -33.05 11.97
CA VAL A 377 7.78 -31.65 11.82
C VAL A 377 8.11 -31.03 13.17
N TYR A 378 9.04 -30.08 13.14
CA TYR A 378 9.45 -29.30 14.30
C TYR A 378 9.34 -27.81 13.97
N PHE A 379 8.51 -27.11 14.74
CA PHE A 379 8.42 -25.65 14.71
C PHE A 379 8.60 -25.14 16.15
N PRO A 380 9.46 -24.14 16.39
CA PRO A 380 9.60 -23.50 17.70
C PRO A 380 8.30 -22.89 18.20
N GLU A 381 8.21 -22.66 19.51
CA GLU A 381 7.01 -22.09 20.13
C GLU A 381 6.67 -20.67 19.64
N LYS A 382 7.64 -19.95 19.03
CA LYS A 382 7.48 -18.59 18.50
C LYS A 382 6.28 -18.43 17.54
N PHE A 383 5.85 -19.51 16.89
CA PHE A 383 4.74 -19.47 15.95
C PHE A 383 3.36 -19.41 16.64
N GLY A 384 3.19 -19.98 17.83
CA GLY A 384 1.91 -19.97 18.55
C GLY A 384 0.71 -20.36 17.67
N GLN A 385 -0.31 -19.49 17.64
CA GLN A 385 -1.54 -19.67 16.84
C GLN A 385 -1.34 -19.43 15.32
N LYS A 386 -0.18 -18.91 14.92
CA LYS A 386 0.17 -18.65 13.52
C LYS A 386 0.79 -19.86 12.81
N LEU A 387 0.96 -20.98 13.52
CA LEU A 387 1.27 -22.28 12.94
C LEU A 387 -0.01 -23.06 12.70
N LYS A 388 -0.38 -23.21 11.43
CA LYS A 388 -1.60 -23.91 11.02
C LYS A 388 -1.24 -25.15 10.22
N LEU A 389 -1.51 -26.33 10.80
CA LEU A 389 -1.14 -27.65 10.25
C LEU A 389 -2.34 -28.62 10.15
N GLY A 390 -3.54 -28.18 10.54
CA GLY A 390 -4.76 -28.98 10.52
C GLY A 390 -5.06 -29.59 9.15
N GLY A 391 -5.90 -30.64 9.11
CA GLY A 391 -6.28 -31.27 7.83
C GLY A 391 -5.18 -32.12 7.16
N ASN A 392 -4.03 -32.34 7.81
CA ASN A 392 -2.96 -33.25 7.35
C ASN A 392 -2.89 -34.51 8.24
N PRO A 393 -3.65 -35.58 7.95
CA PRO A 393 -3.82 -36.71 8.89
C PRO A 393 -2.53 -37.51 9.17
N LYS A 394 -1.55 -37.44 8.28
CA LYS A 394 -0.26 -38.15 8.41
C LYS A 394 0.85 -37.30 9.00
N LEU A 395 0.60 -36.02 9.28
CA LEU A 395 1.59 -35.07 9.78
C LEU A 395 1.58 -35.05 11.31
N LYS A 396 2.77 -35.14 11.93
CA LYS A 396 2.93 -35.15 13.39
C LYS A 396 3.86 -34.03 13.84
N LEU A 397 3.36 -33.15 14.71
CA LEU A 397 4.16 -32.08 15.32
C LEU A 397 4.91 -32.59 16.54
N PHE A 398 6.25 -32.55 16.50
CA PHE A 398 7.09 -32.88 17.64
C PHE A 398 7.37 -31.63 18.46
N LYS A 399 6.92 -31.62 19.71
CA LYS A 399 7.43 -30.69 20.71
C LYS A 399 8.71 -31.31 21.26
N LYS A 400 9.83 -30.57 21.29
CA LYS A 400 11.07 -31.05 21.90
C LYS A 400 10.75 -31.39 23.36
N LYS A 401 10.66 -32.68 23.71
CA LYS A 401 10.73 -33.10 25.10
C LYS A 401 12.05 -32.57 25.62
N THR A 402 12.01 -31.83 26.72
CA THR A 402 13.17 -31.57 27.56
C THR A 402 13.93 -32.89 27.66
N LEU A 403 15.18 -32.93 27.20
CA LEU A 403 16.07 -34.05 27.49
C LEU A 403 16.29 -34.02 29.01
N GLU A 404 15.44 -34.71 29.75
CA GLU A 404 15.80 -35.15 31.10
C GLU A 404 17.00 -36.09 30.91
N ARG A 405 18.18 -35.59 31.27
CA ARG A 405 19.36 -36.43 31.45
C ARG A 405 19.03 -37.43 32.57
N PRO A 406 19.06 -38.75 32.35
CA PRO A 406 19.05 -39.67 33.47
C PRO A 406 20.48 -39.69 34.04
N TYR A 407 20.76 -38.84 35.02
CA TYR A 407 21.75 -39.17 36.02
C TYR A 407 20.98 -39.81 37.17
N SER A 408 20.86 -41.15 37.16
CA SER A 408 20.68 -41.88 38.41
C SER A 408 22.03 -42.44 38.83
N ALA A 409 22.46 -41.99 40.01
CA ALA A 409 23.60 -42.53 40.72
C ALA A 409 23.33 -43.99 41.09
N ALA A 410 24.31 -44.86 40.83
CA ALA A 410 24.44 -46.13 41.51
C ALA A 410 25.80 -46.14 42.22
N ILE A 411 25.78 -45.88 43.53
CA ILE A 411 26.87 -46.21 44.45
C ILE A 411 26.52 -47.56 45.06
N VAL A 412 27.29 -48.61 44.77
CA VAL A 412 27.72 -49.65 45.73
C VAL A 412 29.06 -50.20 45.23
N GLY A 413 30.09 -50.18 46.09
CA GLY A 413 31.49 -50.42 45.74
C GLY A 413 31.95 -51.88 45.77
N ILE A 414 33.26 -52.06 45.52
CA ILE A 414 34.25 -52.85 46.28
C ILE A 414 35.62 -52.74 45.56
N GLY A 415 36.65 -52.35 46.32
CA GLY A 415 37.96 -53.03 46.35
C GLY A 415 38.96 -52.89 45.21
N SER A 416 39.93 -51.99 45.43
CA SER A 416 41.39 -52.16 45.23
C SER A 416 41.95 -52.62 43.88
N SER A 417 42.76 -51.77 43.22
CA SER A 417 44.24 -51.80 43.33
C SER A 417 44.93 -50.82 42.36
N SER A 418 45.83 -50.02 42.94
CA SER A 418 47.09 -49.47 42.41
C SER A 418 47.21 -49.10 40.91
N SER A 419 47.51 -47.83 40.61
CA SER A 419 48.89 -47.30 40.57
C SER A 419 48.95 -45.91 39.89
N SER A 420 49.71 -44.99 40.51
CA SER A 420 50.55 -43.90 39.94
C SER A 420 50.07 -43.15 38.68
N SER A 421 50.07 -41.82 38.58
CA SER A 421 51.00 -40.83 39.15
C SER A 421 50.56 -39.40 38.82
N SER A 422 50.74 -38.50 39.80
CA SER A 422 51.24 -37.10 39.74
C SER A 422 50.59 -36.10 38.76
N SER A 423 49.85 -35.11 39.29
CA SER A 423 50.28 -33.71 39.57
C SER A 423 50.05 -32.79 38.37
N SER A 424 49.52 -31.57 38.43
CA SER A 424 49.28 -30.61 39.51
C SER A 424 48.54 -29.39 38.91
N SER A 425 47.73 -28.70 39.73
CA SER A 425 47.49 -27.23 39.79
C SER A 425 47.08 -26.47 38.49
N SER A 426 46.14 -25.53 38.44
CA SER A 426 45.62 -24.60 39.44
C SER A 426 44.43 -23.80 38.86
N SER A 427 43.37 -23.70 39.66
CA SER A 427 42.57 -22.49 39.98
C SER A 427 42.14 -21.47 38.90
N SER A 428 40.82 -21.25 38.90
CA SER A 428 40.16 -19.94 39.12
C SER A 428 40.21 -18.88 38.00
N SER A 429 39.06 -18.59 37.40
CA SER A 429 38.19 -17.52 37.91
C SER A 429 36.94 -17.35 37.06
N THR A 430 35.79 -17.38 37.75
CA THR A 430 34.48 -17.04 37.22
C THR A 430 34.37 -15.51 37.12
N LYS A 431 34.05 -14.97 35.95
CA LYS A 431 33.50 -13.62 35.82
C LYS A 431 32.15 -13.70 35.12
N VAL A 432 31.11 -13.56 35.95
CA VAL A 432 29.73 -13.32 35.57
C VAL A 432 29.65 -11.90 35.01
N PHE A 433 29.21 -11.77 33.75
CA PHE A 433 28.77 -10.49 33.19
C PHE A 433 27.25 -10.47 33.16
N ILE A 434 26.69 -9.60 34.00
CA ILE A 434 25.29 -9.15 33.95
C ILE A 434 25.22 -8.09 32.85
N VAL A 435 24.31 -8.26 31.89
CA VAL A 435 23.95 -7.18 30.94
C VAL A 435 22.49 -6.82 31.18
N PRO A 436 22.14 -5.52 31.31
CA PRO A 436 20.80 -5.09 31.72
C PRO A 436 19.80 -5.06 30.56
N SER A 437 18.54 -5.26 30.94
CA SER A 437 17.32 -4.90 30.24
C SER A 437 17.40 -3.54 29.52
N MET A 438 17.12 -3.55 28.22
CA MET A 438 16.55 -2.38 27.53
C MET A 438 15.32 -2.83 26.75
N VAL A 439 14.16 -2.39 27.24
CA VAL A 439 12.87 -2.42 26.59
C VAL A 439 12.67 -1.07 25.91
N VAL A 440 12.70 -1.02 24.58
CA VAL A 440 12.16 0.10 23.79
C VAL A 440 11.64 -0.43 22.44
N ASN A 441 10.32 -0.29 22.25
CA ASN A 441 9.52 -0.10 21.04
C ASN A 441 9.97 -0.67 19.68
N VAL A 442 9.15 -1.58 19.11
CA VAL A 442 8.73 -1.52 17.69
C VAL A 442 7.31 -2.11 17.57
N PHE A 443 6.29 -1.26 17.63
CA PHE A 443 4.96 -1.52 17.07
C PHE A 443 4.60 -0.26 16.30
N ILE A 444 4.43 -0.41 14.98
CA ILE A 444 3.78 0.47 13.98
C ILE A 444 4.48 0.10 12.66
N GLY A 445 3.80 -0.71 11.86
CA GLY A 445 4.32 -1.22 10.60
C GLY A 445 3.19 -1.85 9.79
N LEU A 446 2.11 -1.09 9.59
CA LEU A 446 1.02 -1.45 8.68
C LEU A 446 0.18 -0.26 8.19
N LEU A 447 0.76 0.96 8.16
CA LEU A 447 0.02 2.15 7.74
C LEU A 447 0.80 3.14 6.87
N VAL A 448 1.91 2.72 6.25
CA VAL A 448 2.79 3.62 5.47
C VAL A 448 2.79 3.31 3.96
N LEU A 449 1.94 2.41 3.46
CA LEU A 449 1.82 2.15 2.01
C LEU A 449 0.58 2.79 1.36
N LEU A 450 -0.10 3.70 2.07
CA LEU A 450 -1.19 4.53 1.51
C LEU A 450 -0.78 6.00 1.25
N TYR A 451 0.49 6.34 1.52
CA TYR A 451 1.03 7.67 1.28
C TYR A 451 2.44 7.56 0.72
N PHE A 452 2.56 7.22 -0.56
CA PHE A 452 3.63 7.69 -1.45
C PHE A 452 3.15 7.60 -2.89
#